data_AF-A0A139RCX0-F1
#
_entry.id   AF-A0A139RCX0-F1
#
_cell.length_a   1.000
_cell.length_b   1.000
_cell.length_c   1.000
_cell.angle_alpha   90.00
_cell.angle_beta   90.00
_cell.angle_gamma   90.00
#
_symmetry.space_group_name_H-M   'P 1'
#
loop_
_entity.id
_entity.type
_entity.pdbx_description
1 polymer ?
#
loop_
_entity_poly.entity_id
_entity_poly.type
_entity_poly.pdbx_seq_one_letter_code
_entity_poly.pdbx_strand_id
1 'polypeptide(L)'
;MNRIVDLHQFIVNNGDKKFYETFFKLNFADLIFSDAVIFYEGDAERMYFESLINRKHSKYINLTRQYISYCQCGGDHAHKYFPLLNELRMTACVFTDIDYDKDRVNLFKIDKDKSSNTTLNSIFPDRNCNVGSIYHQQKQDRKKNIEIFTQTDIDGYARTLEEAILYKLLCNLVYHITTYSNVDQRKFKSKMITAFVNKKRVKRNIKSRKYNQANKNRNKGVFIKYGRDFWKDIKIESKLDFSIPTKKGLAISIRDVVNSMDKTDFMYSIIMNGKEAEILPNYIEEGLLWLNNKITSTK
;
A
#
# COMPACT_ATOMS: atom_id res chain seq x y z
N MET A 1 -22.39 -22.00 19.39
CA MET A 1 -23.21 -21.31 20.41
C MET A 1 -23.42 -19.89 19.90
N ASN A 2 -24.65 -19.50 19.59
CA ASN A 2 -24.93 -18.15 19.06
C ASN A 2 -24.71 -17.13 20.19
N ARG A 3 -23.84 -16.14 19.94
CA ARG A 3 -23.54 -15.06 20.89
C ARG A 3 -24.53 -13.93 20.66
N ILE A 4 -25.29 -13.57 21.68
CA ILE A 4 -26.11 -12.35 21.68
C ILE A 4 -25.23 -11.22 22.24
N VAL A 5 -25.17 -10.10 21.53
CA VAL A 5 -24.41 -8.92 21.93
C VAL A 5 -25.39 -7.78 22.19
N ASP A 6 -25.37 -7.23 23.40
CA ASP A 6 -26.10 -6.00 23.74
C ASP A 6 -25.24 -4.79 23.37
N LEU A 7 -25.64 -4.10 22.30
CA LEU A 7 -24.91 -2.95 21.80
C LEU A 7 -25.09 -1.70 22.65
N HIS A 8 -26.19 -1.59 23.39
CA HIS A 8 -26.35 -0.50 24.35
C HIS A 8 -25.34 -0.66 25.47
N GLN A 9 -25.23 -1.86 26.03
CA GLN A 9 -24.24 -2.16 27.07
C GLN A 9 -22.80 -2.00 26.55
N PHE A 10 -22.53 -2.42 25.30
CA PHE A 10 -21.23 -2.18 24.65
C PHE A 10 -20.87 -0.69 24.61
N ILE A 11 -21.79 0.18 24.17
CA ILE A 11 -21.56 1.63 24.10
C ILE A 11 -21.23 2.20 25.49
N VAL A 12 -22.01 1.81 26.52
CA VAL A 12 -21.80 2.26 27.91
C VAL A 12 -20.41 1.88 28.40
N ASN A 13 -19.91 0.69 28.03
CA ASN A 13 -18.63 0.18 28.51
C ASN A 13 -17.39 0.73 27.76
N ASN A 14 -17.55 1.24 26.53
CA ASN A 14 -16.40 1.62 25.66
C ASN A 14 -16.18 3.14 25.51
N GLY A 15 -16.92 3.97 26.24
CA GLY A 15 -16.57 5.38 26.52
C GLY A 15 -16.71 6.41 25.39
N ASP A 16 -16.60 6.01 24.10
CA ASP A 16 -16.76 6.92 22.96
C ASP A 16 -18.19 6.87 22.38
N LYS A 17 -19.17 7.21 23.23
CA LYS A 17 -20.59 7.12 22.90
C LYS A 17 -20.96 7.88 21.62
N LYS A 18 -20.43 9.10 21.45
CA LYS A 18 -20.73 9.93 20.28
C LYS A 18 -20.17 9.31 19.00
N PHE A 19 -18.97 8.75 19.03
CA PHE A 19 -18.41 8.02 17.89
C PHE A 19 -19.26 6.80 17.55
N TYR A 20 -19.53 5.92 18.52
CA TYR A 20 -20.28 4.68 18.26
C TYR A 20 -21.72 4.95 17.82
N GLU A 21 -22.41 5.94 18.38
CA GLU A 21 -23.75 6.31 17.93
C GLU A 21 -23.77 6.90 16.53
N THR A 22 -22.76 7.72 16.18
CA THR A 22 -22.64 8.29 14.83
C THR A 22 -22.28 7.19 13.83
N PHE A 23 -21.30 6.37 14.18
CA PHE A 23 -20.87 5.23 13.39
C PHE A 23 -22.03 4.25 13.16
N PHE A 24 -22.80 3.96 14.20
CA PHE A 24 -23.93 3.07 14.11
C PHE A 24 -25.05 3.60 13.20
N LYS A 25 -25.15 4.91 13.01
CA LYS A 25 -26.11 5.48 12.07
C LYS A 25 -25.64 5.40 10.61
N LEU A 26 -24.32 5.42 10.37
CA LEU A 26 -23.78 5.52 9.02
C LEU A 26 -23.63 4.15 8.34
N ASN A 27 -22.96 3.19 8.98
CA ASN A 27 -22.52 1.94 8.32
C ASN A 27 -22.85 0.66 9.13
N PHE A 28 -23.72 0.75 10.13
CA PHE A 28 -23.95 -0.36 11.06
C PHE A 28 -24.55 -1.59 10.42
N ALA A 29 -25.60 -1.41 9.61
CA ALA A 29 -26.28 -2.51 8.96
C ALA A 29 -25.31 -3.31 8.09
N ASP A 30 -24.54 -2.60 7.25
CA ASP A 30 -23.54 -3.24 6.39
C ASP A 30 -22.48 -3.98 7.20
N LEU A 31 -22.04 -3.41 8.33
CA LEU A 31 -21.06 -4.06 9.19
C LEU A 31 -21.65 -5.35 9.82
N ILE A 32 -22.76 -5.28 10.55
CA ILE A 32 -23.25 -6.43 11.34
C ILE A 32 -23.71 -7.63 10.51
N PHE A 33 -24.13 -7.40 9.26
CA PHE A 33 -24.56 -8.47 8.37
C PHE A 33 -23.44 -9.05 7.53
N SER A 34 -22.24 -8.44 7.55
CA SER A 34 -21.10 -8.90 6.76
C SER A 34 -20.44 -10.15 7.34
N ASP A 35 -20.05 -11.05 6.44
CA ASP A 35 -19.21 -12.19 6.77
C ASP A 35 -17.76 -11.74 7.04
N ALA A 36 -17.35 -10.62 6.44
CA ALA A 36 -16.04 -10.01 6.62
C ALA A 36 -16.05 -8.51 6.31
N VAL A 37 -15.08 -7.81 6.88
CA VAL A 37 -14.92 -6.35 6.73
C VAL A 37 -13.59 -6.02 6.08
N ILE A 38 -13.59 -5.12 5.11
CA ILE A 38 -12.38 -4.52 4.55
C ILE A 38 -12.39 -3.03 4.88
N PHE A 39 -11.42 -2.59 5.69
CA PHE A 39 -11.18 -1.19 5.99
C PHE A 39 -10.14 -0.60 5.03
N TYR A 40 -10.35 0.64 4.64
CA TYR A 40 -9.47 1.38 3.71
C TYR A 40 -9.52 2.89 3.92
N GLU A 41 -8.65 3.63 3.24
CA GLU A 41 -8.48 5.07 3.43
C GLU A 41 -9.31 5.92 2.47
N GLY A 42 -9.28 5.64 1.17
CA GLY A 42 -9.91 6.46 0.13
C GLY A 42 -10.69 5.67 -0.94
N ASP A 43 -11.33 6.43 -1.84
CA ASP A 43 -12.10 5.84 -2.94
C ASP A 43 -11.25 5.03 -3.92
N ALA A 44 -9.97 5.39 -4.08
CA ALA A 44 -9.05 4.68 -4.94
C ALA A 44 -8.88 3.22 -4.48
N GLU A 45 -8.68 2.99 -3.17
CA GLU A 45 -8.63 1.66 -2.58
C GLU A 45 -9.94 0.90 -2.79
N ARG A 46 -11.09 1.54 -2.54
CA ARG A 46 -12.41 0.93 -2.70
C ARG A 46 -12.61 0.38 -4.12
N MET A 47 -12.38 1.23 -5.13
CA MET A 47 -12.49 0.85 -6.54
C MET A 47 -11.55 -0.31 -6.88
N TYR A 48 -10.33 -0.27 -6.34
CA TYR A 48 -9.32 -1.29 -6.60
C TYR A 48 -9.70 -2.65 -5.98
N PHE A 49 -10.16 -2.68 -4.73
CA PHE A 49 -10.61 -3.91 -4.07
C PHE A 49 -11.83 -4.51 -4.73
N GLU A 50 -12.84 -3.68 -5.03
CA GLU A 50 -14.06 -4.15 -5.70
C GLU A 50 -13.71 -4.77 -7.07
N SER A 51 -12.84 -4.14 -7.86
CA SER A 51 -12.41 -4.72 -9.15
C SER A 51 -11.63 -6.03 -8.97
N LEU A 52 -10.67 -6.07 -8.03
CA LEU A 52 -9.85 -7.27 -7.78
C LEU A 52 -10.65 -8.46 -7.30
N ILE A 53 -11.63 -8.25 -6.42
CA ILE A 53 -12.44 -9.32 -5.86
C ILE A 53 -13.45 -9.77 -6.92
N ASN A 54 -14.19 -8.85 -7.53
CA ASN A 54 -15.33 -9.18 -8.41
C ASN A 54 -14.94 -9.50 -9.87
N ARG A 55 -13.66 -9.42 -10.23
CA ARG A 55 -13.19 -9.82 -11.57
C ARG A 55 -13.50 -11.28 -11.88
N LYS A 56 -13.70 -11.57 -13.16
CA LYS A 56 -13.77 -12.94 -13.68
C LYS A 56 -12.45 -13.67 -13.39
N HIS A 57 -12.56 -14.93 -12.96
CA HIS A 57 -11.40 -15.76 -12.57
C HIS A 57 -10.55 -15.17 -11.44
N SER A 58 -11.18 -14.42 -10.53
CA SER A 58 -10.50 -13.96 -9.31
C SER A 58 -9.97 -15.15 -8.50
N LYS A 59 -8.73 -15.03 -8.02
CA LYS A 59 -8.16 -15.99 -7.06
C LYS A 59 -8.79 -15.88 -5.68
N TYR A 60 -9.55 -14.83 -5.42
CA TYR A 60 -10.26 -14.58 -4.16
C TYR A 60 -11.67 -15.20 -4.18
N ILE A 61 -11.78 -16.45 -4.62
CA ILE A 61 -13.08 -17.11 -4.87
C ILE A 61 -13.95 -17.25 -3.61
N ASN A 62 -13.34 -17.28 -2.43
CA ASN A 62 -14.11 -17.36 -1.20
C ASN A 62 -14.74 -16.01 -0.89
N LEU A 63 -14.01 -14.91 -1.14
CA LEU A 63 -14.48 -13.54 -0.93
C LEU A 63 -15.67 -13.19 -1.83
N THR A 64 -15.66 -13.61 -3.10
CA THR A 64 -16.75 -13.31 -4.05
C THR A 64 -18.10 -13.93 -3.68
N ARG A 65 -18.11 -14.88 -2.75
CA ARG A 65 -19.30 -15.61 -2.29
C ARG A 65 -19.82 -15.12 -0.93
N GLN A 66 -19.22 -14.09 -0.37
CA GLN A 66 -19.60 -13.52 0.92
C GLN A 66 -20.13 -12.11 0.77
N TYR A 67 -20.89 -11.67 1.78
CA TYR A 67 -21.22 -10.27 1.93
C TYR A 67 -20.07 -9.55 2.65
N ILE A 68 -19.29 -8.77 1.89
CA ILE A 68 -18.14 -8.01 2.40
C ILE A 68 -18.58 -6.57 2.64
N SER A 69 -18.35 -6.07 3.86
CA SER A 69 -18.52 -4.66 4.18
C SER A 69 -17.24 -3.88 3.85
N TYR A 70 -17.36 -2.88 2.97
CA TYR A 70 -16.27 -1.99 2.58
C TYR A 70 -16.34 -0.69 3.39
N CYS A 71 -15.55 -0.58 4.45
CA CYS A 71 -15.57 0.55 5.38
C CYS A 71 -14.43 1.55 5.11
N GLN A 72 -14.78 2.73 4.60
CA GLN A 72 -13.83 3.86 4.55
C GLN A 72 -13.62 4.44 5.95
N CYS A 73 -12.38 4.48 6.42
CA CYS A 73 -12.06 4.95 7.78
C CYS A 73 -10.87 5.92 7.85
N GLY A 74 -10.41 6.45 6.71
CA GLY A 74 -9.37 7.48 6.65
C GLY A 74 -8.04 7.09 7.29
N GLY A 75 -7.73 5.78 7.39
CA GLY A 75 -6.49 5.21 7.94
C GLY A 75 -6.35 5.33 9.47
N ASP A 76 -6.53 6.54 9.99
CA ASP A 76 -6.32 6.93 11.37
C ASP A 76 -7.45 6.59 12.34
N HIS A 77 -8.56 6.04 11.85
CA HIS A 77 -9.72 5.77 12.73
C HIS A 77 -10.15 4.30 12.74
N ALA A 78 -9.52 3.42 11.98
CA ALA A 78 -9.85 1.99 11.96
C ALA A 78 -9.76 1.34 13.36
N HIS A 79 -8.75 1.69 14.15
CA HIS A 79 -8.58 1.12 15.51
C HIS A 79 -9.78 1.36 16.44
N LYS A 80 -10.58 2.42 16.23
CA LYS A 80 -11.78 2.70 17.01
C LYS A 80 -12.88 1.65 16.81
N TYR A 81 -12.83 0.90 15.71
CA TYR A 81 -13.76 -0.17 15.39
C TYR A 81 -13.37 -1.49 16.06
N PHE A 82 -12.11 -1.66 16.46
CA PHE A 82 -11.61 -2.93 16.96
C PHE A 82 -12.36 -3.45 18.19
N PRO A 83 -12.75 -2.62 19.18
CA PRO A 83 -13.57 -3.09 20.31
C PRO A 83 -14.88 -3.73 19.85
N LEU A 84 -15.58 -3.09 18.90
CA LEU A 84 -16.84 -3.60 18.36
C LEU A 84 -16.62 -4.88 17.53
N LEU A 85 -15.65 -4.88 16.63
CA LEU A 85 -15.34 -6.04 15.79
C LEU A 85 -14.97 -7.26 16.63
N ASN A 86 -14.21 -7.07 17.72
CA ASN A 86 -13.88 -8.12 18.67
C ASN A 86 -15.11 -8.61 19.45
N GLU A 87 -16.00 -7.68 19.85
CA GLU A 87 -17.25 -8.02 20.53
C GLU A 87 -18.16 -8.88 19.62
N LEU A 88 -18.28 -8.50 18.35
CA LEU A 88 -19.03 -9.22 17.33
C LEU A 88 -18.29 -10.45 16.76
N ARG A 89 -17.01 -10.64 17.14
CA ARG A 89 -16.11 -11.70 16.61
C ARG A 89 -15.98 -11.69 15.08
N MET A 90 -16.02 -10.51 14.49
CA MET A 90 -15.92 -10.33 13.05
C MET A 90 -14.48 -10.55 12.56
N THR A 91 -14.37 -11.04 11.33
CA THR A 91 -13.09 -11.09 10.62
C THR A 91 -12.93 -9.80 9.81
N ALA A 92 -11.84 -9.06 10.04
CA ALA A 92 -11.60 -7.79 9.38
C ALA A 92 -10.16 -7.65 8.88
N CYS A 93 -10.03 -7.13 7.68
CA CYS A 93 -8.77 -6.75 7.07
C CYS A 93 -8.68 -5.23 7.03
N VAL A 94 -7.60 -4.64 7.53
CA VAL A 94 -7.39 -3.19 7.51
C VAL A 94 -6.24 -2.86 6.58
N PHE A 95 -6.52 -2.12 5.51
CA PHE A 95 -5.50 -1.57 4.62
C PHE A 95 -5.28 -0.11 4.93
N THR A 96 -4.02 0.27 5.13
CA THR A 96 -3.67 1.63 5.53
C THR A 96 -2.27 2.00 5.04
N ASP A 97 -2.08 3.27 4.74
CA ASP A 97 -0.82 3.86 4.34
C ASP A 97 0.16 3.89 5.52
N ILE A 98 1.43 3.63 5.25
CA ILE A 98 2.44 3.58 6.31
C ILE A 98 2.77 4.95 6.90
N ASP A 99 2.49 6.04 6.16
CA ASP A 99 2.54 7.40 6.67
C ASP A 99 3.82 7.83 7.42
N TYR A 100 4.98 7.42 6.91
CA TYR A 100 6.26 8.03 7.32
C TYR A 100 6.43 9.42 6.67
N ASP A 101 7.45 10.17 7.05
CA ASP A 101 7.71 11.53 6.56
C ASP A 101 7.78 11.62 5.02
N LYS A 102 6.92 12.45 4.40
CA LYS A 102 6.77 12.59 2.95
C LYS A 102 8.06 13.04 2.24
N ASP A 103 8.87 13.86 2.91
CA ASP A 103 10.10 14.42 2.36
C ASP A 103 11.29 13.44 2.51
N ARG A 104 11.03 12.28 3.12
CA ARG A 104 12.06 11.31 3.42
C ARG A 104 12.39 10.41 2.24
N VAL A 105 13.67 10.42 1.89
CA VAL A 105 14.26 9.63 0.79
C VAL A 105 15.42 8.74 1.22
N ASN A 106 15.81 8.79 2.50
CA ASN A 106 16.89 7.97 3.04
C ASN A 106 16.30 6.79 3.82
N LEU A 107 16.49 5.57 3.33
CA LEU A 107 15.91 4.36 3.92
C LEU A 107 16.23 4.15 5.41
N PHE A 108 17.46 4.46 5.83
CA PHE A 108 17.83 4.33 7.26
C PHE A 108 17.09 5.33 8.14
N LYS A 109 16.77 6.50 7.58
CA LYS A 109 15.92 7.47 8.26
C LYS A 109 14.44 7.06 8.22
N ILE A 110 13.99 6.41 7.14
CA ILE A 110 12.62 5.89 7.03
C ILE A 110 12.40 4.85 8.11
N ASP A 111 13.30 3.87 8.20
CA ASP A 111 13.26 2.80 9.21
C ASP A 111 13.09 3.33 10.64
N LYS A 112 13.71 4.47 10.95
CA LYS A 112 13.64 5.12 12.26
C LYS A 112 12.45 6.07 12.46
N ASP A 113 11.68 6.37 11.41
CA ASP A 113 10.53 7.24 11.55
C ASP A 113 9.40 6.59 12.30
N LYS A 114 8.61 7.43 12.97
CA LYS A 114 7.29 7.03 13.46
C LYS A 114 6.28 7.22 12.33
N SER A 115 5.38 6.27 12.21
CA SER A 115 4.19 6.46 11.40
C SER A 115 3.28 7.49 12.09
N SER A 116 2.71 8.45 11.35
CA SER A 116 1.62 9.27 11.90
C SER A 116 0.31 8.49 12.03
N ASN A 117 0.22 7.31 11.40
CA ASN A 117 -0.98 6.49 11.41
C ASN A 117 -1.24 5.87 12.78
N THR A 118 -2.27 6.35 13.46
CA THR A 118 -2.65 5.92 14.82
C THR A 118 -3.13 4.47 14.87
N THR A 119 -3.74 3.96 13.79
CA THR A 119 -4.15 2.55 13.70
C THR A 119 -2.93 1.62 13.67
N LEU A 120 -1.89 1.94 12.89
CA LEU A 120 -0.64 1.19 12.90
C LEU A 120 0.06 1.27 14.27
N ASN A 121 0.05 2.45 14.90
CA ASN A 121 0.63 2.64 16.22
C ASN A 121 -0.08 1.81 17.30
N SER A 122 -1.38 1.53 17.15
CA SER A 122 -2.14 0.68 18.10
C SER A 122 -1.68 -0.78 18.13
N ILE A 123 -0.96 -1.25 17.11
CA ILE A 123 -0.41 -2.61 17.03
C ILE A 123 0.69 -2.83 18.09
N PHE A 124 1.39 -1.76 18.48
CA PHE A 124 2.52 -1.81 19.40
C PHE A 124 2.25 -0.94 20.64
N PRO A 125 1.56 -1.49 21.67
CA PRO A 125 1.28 -0.75 22.90
C PRO A 125 2.55 -0.34 23.66
N ASP A 126 3.62 -1.14 23.54
CA ASP A 126 4.88 -0.94 24.27
C ASP A 126 6.04 -0.53 23.34
N ARG A 127 6.39 0.76 23.41
CA ARG A 127 7.64 1.41 22.94
C ARG A 127 7.86 1.55 21.41
N ASN A 128 8.09 2.82 21.03
CA ASN A 128 8.83 3.26 19.83
C ASN A 128 8.54 2.45 18.54
N CYS A 129 7.25 2.30 18.22
CA CYS A 129 6.80 1.86 16.89
C CYS A 129 7.41 2.79 15.83
N ASN A 130 8.42 2.28 15.14
CA ASN A 130 9.01 2.92 13.98
C ASN A 130 8.68 2.08 12.74
N VAL A 131 8.85 2.67 11.57
CA VAL A 131 8.60 2.03 10.28
C VAL A 131 9.34 0.70 10.15
N GLY A 132 10.57 0.61 10.64
CA GLY A 132 11.35 -0.63 10.65
C GLY A 132 10.68 -1.75 11.46
N SER A 133 10.15 -1.43 12.64
CA SER A 133 9.39 -2.38 13.46
C SER A 133 8.05 -2.77 12.81
N ILE A 134 7.38 -1.84 12.13
CA ILE A 134 6.16 -2.13 11.34
C ILE A 134 6.52 -3.13 10.23
N TYR A 135 7.56 -2.86 9.43
CA TYR A 135 8.02 -3.77 8.38
C TYR A 135 8.37 -5.16 8.92
N HIS A 136 8.98 -5.24 10.10
CA HIS A 136 9.30 -6.52 10.71
C HIS A 136 8.04 -7.27 11.17
N GLN A 137 7.05 -6.57 11.74
CA GLN A 137 5.80 -7.16 12.19
C GLN A 137 4.93 -7.65 11.02
N GLN A 138 4.95 -6.95 9.89
CA GLN A 138 4.22 -7.37 8.68
C GLN A 138 4.71 -8.73 8.13
N LYS A 139 5.91 -9.18 8.52
CA LYS A 139 6.50 -10.48 8.13
C LYS A 139 6.16 -11.62 9.10
N GLN A 140 5.46 -11.33 10.19
CA GLN A 140 5.12 -12.32 11.22
C GLN A 140 3.81 -13.05 10.90
N ASP A 141 3.62 -14.21 11.53
CA ASP A 141 2.39 -14.98 11.43
C ASP A 141 1.17 -14.19 11.90
N ARG A 142 0.10 -14.28 11.11
CA ARG A 142 -1.17 -13.58 11.34
C ARG A 142 -2.21 -14.54 11.88
N LYS A 143 -2.63 -14.34 13.13
CA LYS A 143 -3.53 -15.27 13.86
C LYS A 143 -4.80 -14.61 14.37
N LYS A 144 -4.84 -13.27 14.42
CA LYS A 144 -5.99 -12.53 14.95
C LYS A 144 -7.16 -12.60 13.97
N ASN A 145 -8.33 -12.14 14.42
CA ASN A 145 -9.48 -11.95 13.55
C ASN A 145 -9.44 -10.58 12.85
N ILE A 146 -8.66 -9.64 13.40
CA ILE A 146 -8.44 -8.31 12.83
C ILE A 146 -6.95 -8.19 12.57
N GLU A 147 -6.58 -8.02 11.31
CA GLU A 147 -5.19 -7.88 10.89
C GLU A 147 -5.02 -6.62 10.02
N ILE A 148 -3.89 -5.94 10.19
CA ILE A 148 -3.57 -4.68 9.50
C ILE A 148 -2.45 -4.93 8.48
N PHE A 149 -2.64 -4.39 7.29
CA PHE A 149 -1.78 -4.51 6.13
C PHE A 149 -1.40 -3.13 5.63
N THR A 150 -0.10 -2.92 5.43
CA THR A 150 0.46 -1.66 4.97
C THR A 150 1.67 -1.92 4.08
N GLN A 151 2.07 -0.92 3.29
CA GLN A 151 3.20 -1.06 2.36
C GLN A 151 4.50 -1.35 3.13
N THR A 152 5.35 -2.21 2.56
CA THR A 152 6.67 -2.52 3.16
C THR A 152 7.85 -2.26 2.23
N ASP A 153 9.04 -2.74 2.61
CA ASP A 153 10.23 -2.68 1.77
C ASP A 153 10.06 -3.45 0.45
N ILE A 154 9.20 -4.48 0.42
CA ILE A 154 8.90 -5.26 -0.80
C ILE A 154 7.99 -4.49 -1.76
N ASP A 155 7.23 -3.51 -1.27
CA ASP A 155 6.44 -2.56 -2.06
C ASP A 155 7.25 -1.33 -2.46
N GLY A 156 8.58 -1.43 -2.39
CA GLY A 156 9.49 -0.38 -2.83
C GLY A 156 9.51 0.81 -1.86
N TYR A 157 9.22 0.59 -0.58
CA TYR A 157 9.10 1.65 0.42
C TYR A 157 8.02 2.69 0.06
N ALA A 158 6.98 2.27 -0.67
CA ALA A 158 5.85 3.13 -1.00
C ALA A 158 5.20 3.70 0.27
N ARG A 159 4.68 4.93 0.17
CA ARG A 159 3.84 5.55 1.19
C ARG A 159 2.36 5.38 0.91
N THR A 160 1.98 5.34 -0.36
CA THR A 160 0.59 5.31 -0.81
C THR A 160 0.32 4.12 -1.72
N LEU A 161 -0.96 3.78 -1.91
CA LEU A 161 -1.41 2.79 -2.89
C LEU A 161 -0.77 3.03 -4.27
N GLU A 162 -0.81 4.26 -4.77
CA GLU A 162 -0.36 4.55 -6.13
C GLU A 162 1.16 4.42 -6.30
N GLU A 163 1.93 4.79 -5.27
CA GLU A 163 3.37 4.54 -5.24
C GLU A 163 3.66 3.04 -5.35
N ALA A 164 2.91 2.21 -4.62
CA ALA A 164 3.08 0.75 -4.62
C ALA A 164 2.67 0.12 -5.96
N ILE A 165 1.58 0.58 -6.57
CA ILE A 165 1.13 0.14 -7.89
C ILE A 165 2.17 0.47 -8.96
N LEU A 166 2.66 1.71 -9.03
CA LEU A 166 3.67 2.10 -10.00
C LEU A 166 4.98 1.35 -9.78
N TYR A 167 5.36 1.09 -8.52
CA TYR A 167 6.52 0.26 -8.22
C TYR A 167 6.34 -1.17 -8.75
N LYS A 168 5.19 -1.81 -8.50
CA LYS A 168 4.88 -3.16 -9.01
C LYS A 168 4.92 -3.21 -10.54
N LEU A 169 4.33 -2.22 -11.21
CA LEU A 169 4.38 -2.08 -12.66
C LEU A 169 5.83 -2.07 -13.17
N LEU A 170 6.69 -1.23 -12.58
CA LEU A 170 8.10 -1.16 -12.99
C LEU A 170 8.84 -2.48 -12.71
N CYS A 171 8.57 -3.14 -11.59
CA CYS A 171 9.15 -4.44 -11.28
C CYS A 171 8.78 -5.50 -12.32
N ASN A 172 7.51 -5.56 -12.72
CA ASN A 172 7.04 -6.51 -13.73
C ASN A 172 7.69 -6.24 -15.08
N LEU A 173 7.74 -4.98 -15.52
CA LEU A 173 8.36 -4.60 -16.79
C LEU A 173 9.87 -4.92 -16.80
N VAL A 174 10.58 -4.64 -15.71
CA VAL A 174 12.00 -5.03 -15.56
C VAL A 174 12.15 -6.55 -15.66
N TYR A 175 11.29 -7.30 -14.97
CA TYR A 175 11.31 -8.77 -14.99
C TYR A 175 11.09 -9.32 -16.41
N HIS A 176 10.10 -8.80 -17.14
CA HIS A 176 9.83 -9.14 -18.54
C HIS A 176 11.01 -8.82 -19.47
N ILE A 177 11.68 -7.68 -19.28
CA ILE A 177 12.87 -7.30 -20.07
C ILE A 177 14.07 -8.22 -19.77
N THR A 178 14.26 -8.62 -18.51
CA THR A 178 15.37 -9.51 -18.12
C THR A 178 15.19 -10.96 -18.55
N THR A 179 13.96 -11.38 -18.85
CA THR A 179 13.64 -12.78 -19.19
C THR A 179 13.59 -13.07 -20.69
N TYR A 180 13.51 -12.07 -21.58
CA TYR A 180 13.24 -12.32 -23.01
C TYR A 180 14.18 -11.70 -24.08
N SER A 181 15.18 -10.84 -23.78
CA SER A 181 16.25 -10.54 -24.78
C SER A 181 17.49 -9.82 -24.20
N ASN A 182 18.69 -10.10 -24.76
CA ASN A 182 19.97 -9.43 -24.37
C ASN A 182 20.13 -8.00 -24.92
N VAL A 183 19.26 -7.55 -25.83
CA VAL A 183 19.32 -6.24 -26.49
C VAL A 183 18.49 -5.20 -25.72
N ASP A 184 17.30 -5.59 -25.25
CA ASP A 184 16.41 -4.71 -24.50
C ASP A 184 16.94 -4.40 -23.10
N GLN A 185 17.64 -5.37 -22.49
CA GLN A 185 18.34 -5.17 -21.22
C GLN A 185 19.35 -4.01 -21.26
N ARG A 186 20.10 -3.85 -22.37
CA ARG A 186 21.10 -2.76 -22.52
C ARG A 186 20.43 -1.40 -22.72
N LYS A 187 19.30 -1.36 -23.42
CA LYS A 187 18.49 -0.15 -23.66
C LYS A 187 17.80 0.35 -22.38
N PHE A 188 17.33 -0.56 -21.52
CA PHE A 188 16.69 -0.19 -20.24
C PHE A 188 17.72 0.22 -19.18
N LYS A 189 18.84 -0.53 -19.07
CA LYS A 189 19.93 -0.24 -18.13
C LYS A 189 20.66 1.07 -18.45
N SER A 190 20.71 1.49 -19.72
CA SER A 190 21.25 2.79 -20.12
C SER A 190 20.30 3.97 -19.85
N LYS A 191 18.98 3.71 -19.76
CA LYS A 191 17.93 4.69 -19.43
C LYS A 191 17.71 4.88 -17.92
N MET A 192 18.19 3.94 -17.08
CA MET A 192 18.26 4.10 -15.62
C MET A 192 19.38 5.09 -15.25
N ILE A 193 19.00 6.29 -14.80
CA ILE A 193 19.96 7.26 -14.27
C ILE A 193 20.18 6.94 -12.79
N THR A 194 21.23 6.18 -12.47
CA THR A 194 21.80 6.29 -11.12
C THR A 194 22.35 7.72 -10.99
N ALA A 195 21.74 8.51 -10.12
CA ALA A 195 21.99 9.95 -10.01
C ALA A 195 23.51 10.27 -10.04
N PHE A 196 23.91 11.07 -11.03
CA PHE A 196 25.26 11.61 -11.30
C PHE A 196 26.35 10.66 -11.82
N VAL A 197 26.44 10.47 -13.14
CA VAL A 197 27.73 10.22 -13.81
C VAL A 197 28.19 11.48 -14.53
N ASN A 198 28.46 12.54 -13.77
CA ASN A 198 29.47 13.49 -14.21
C ASN A 198 30.82 12.91 -13.75
N LYS A 199 31.41 12.04 -14.59
CA LYS A 199 32.59 11.19 -14.31
C LYS A 199 33.75 11.94 -13.62
N LYS A 200 33.89 13.25 -13.87
CA LYS A 200 34.91 14.14 -13.27
C LYS A 200 34.61 14.58 -11.82
N ARG A 201 33.34 14.72 -11.42
CA ARG A 201 32.94 15.17 -10.06
C ARG A 201 32.91 14.00 -9.06
N VAL A 202 32.56 12.80 -9.53
CA VAL A 202 32.53 11.57 -8.73
C VAL A 202 33.94 11.16 -8.26
N LYS A 203 34.97 11.30 -9.11
CA LYS A 203 36.36 11.00 -8.74
C LYS A 203 36.89 11.83 -7.56
N ARG A 204 36.39 13.07 -7.36
CA ARG A 204 36.80 13.91 -6.22
C ARG A 204 36.05 13.58 -4.92
N ASN A 205 34.80 13.09 -5.00
CA ASN A 205 33.97 12.83 -3.82
C ASN A 205 34.10 11.40 -3.24
N ILE A 206 34.65 10.44 -3.98
CA ILE A 206 34.89 9.05 -3.53
C ILE A 206 35.82 8.94 -2.31
N LYS A 207 36.66 9.96 -2.04
CA LYS A 207 37.63 9.94 -0.92
C LYS A 207 37.02 10.14 0.47
N SER A 208 35.72 10.38 0.63
CA SER A 208 35.10 10.54 1.97
C SER A 208 34.17 9.37 2.31
N ARG A 209 34.48 8.64 3.40
CA ARG A 209 33.68 7.50 3.91
C ARG A 209 32.22 7.87 4.21
N LYS A 210 31.93 9.13 4.59
CA LYS A 210 30.57 9.67 4.82
C LYS A 210 29.70 9.75 3.56
N TYR A 211 30.27 9.94 2.36
CA TYR A 211 29.52 10.07 1.10
C TYR A 211 28.99 8.72 0.58
N ASN A 212 29.72 7.62 0.83
CA ASN A 212 29.38 6.31 0.29
C ASN A 212 28.20 5.63 1.02
N GLN A 213 27.97 5.92 2.30
CA GLN A 213 26.87 5.29 3.06
C GLN A 213 25.52 5.98 2.81
N ALA A 214 25.52 7.31 2.62
CA ALA A 214 24.30 8.09 2.38
C ALA A 214 23.72 7.94 0.95
N ASN A 215 24.55 7.64 -0.05
CA ASN A 215 24.12 7.46 -1.45
C ASN A 215 23.77 6.01 -1.82
N LYS A 216 24.26 5.00 -1.08
CA LYS A 216 23.92 3.59 -1.35
C LYS A 216 22.43 3.27 -1.18
N ASN A 217 21.71 4.11 -0.42
CA ASN A 217 20.32 3.89 -0.01
C ASN A 217 19.30 4.81 -0.72
N ARG A 218 19.74 5.86 -1.44
CA ARG A 218 18.83 6.82 -2.11
C ARG A 218 18.32 6.35 -3.49
N ASN A 219 18.78 5.20 -3.97
CA ASN A 219 18.47 4.64 -5.29
C ASN A 219 17.80 3.27 -5.15
N LYS A 220 16.72 3.18 -4.37
CA LYS A 220 15.95 1.95 -4.18
C LYS A 220 14.45 2.28 -4.15
N GLY A 221 13.62 1.31 -4.54
CA GLY A 221 12.17 1.45 -4.46
C GLY A 221 11.64 2.66 -5.23
N VAL A 222 10.68 3.36 -4.63
CA VAL A 222 10.00 4.53 -5.19
C VAL A 222 10.88 5.77 -5.35
N PHE A 223 12.12 5.72 -4.83
CA PHE A 223 13.11 6.80 -4.92
C PHE A 223 14.01 6.72 -6.15
N ILE A 224 13.99 5.60 -6.88
CA ILE A 224 14.77 5.46 -8.11
C ILE A 224 14.28 6.48 -9.12
N LYS A 225 15.23 7.17 -9.76
CA LYS A 225 14.94 8.24 -10.72
C LYS A 225 15.23 7.80 -12.15
N TYR A 226 14.37 8.23 -13.05
CA TYR A 226 14.42 7.91 -14.47
C TYR A 226 14.30 9.17 -15.33
N GLY A 227 14.77 9.12 -16.57
CA GLY A 227 14.61 10.21 -17.52
C GLY A 227 13.14 10.41 -17.92
N ARG A 228 12.80 11.58 -18.47
CA ARG A 228 11.42 11.86 -18.92
C ARG A 228 10.96 10.90 -20.02
N ASP A 229 11.85 10.54 -20.95
CA ASP A 229 11.50 9.63 -22.05
C ASP A 229 11.23 8.21 -21.56
N PHE A 230 11.88 7.77 -20.48
CA PHE A 230 11.52 6.51 -19.82
C PHE A 230 10.05 6.53 -19.38
N TRP A 231 9.61 7.58 -18.69
CA TRP A 231 8.23 7.68 -18.23
C TRP A 231 7.22 7.75 -19.38
N LYS A 232 7.60 8.35 -20.52
CA LYS A 232 6.77 8.33 -21.74
C LYS A 232 6.62 6.91 -22.28
N ASP A 233 7.73 6.17 -22.36
CA ASP A 233 7.73 4.78 -22.82
C ASP A 233 6.82 3.93 -21.91
N ILE A 234 6.96 4.06 -20.57
CA ILE A 234 6.13 3.35 -19.60
C ILE A 234 4.65 3.72 -19.75
N LYS A 235 4.32 5.00 -19.93
CA LYS A 235 2.93 5.44 -20.10
C LYS A 235 2.29 4.79 -21.34
N ILE A 236 3.02 4.74 -22.44
CA ILE A 236 2.57 4.13 -23.70
C ILE A 236 2.42 2.61 -23.55
N GLU A 237 3.42 1.93 -23.00
CA GLU A 237 3.44 0.47 -22.89
C GLU A 237 2.39 -0.05 -21.89
N SER A 238 2.26 0.61 -20.74
CA SER A 238 1.30 0.21 -19.70
C SER A 238 -0.14 0.59 -20.04
N LYS A 239 -0.34 1.57 -20.93
CA LYS A 239 -1.64 2.20 -21.24
C LYS A 239 -2.32 2.84 -20.02
N LEU A 240 -1.56 3.13 -18.96
CA LEU A 240 -2.06 3.79 -17.77
C LEU A 240 -2.00 5.31 -17.93
N ASP A 241 -2.93 6.00 -17.30
CA ASP A 241 -2.98 7.45 -17.32
C ASP A 241 -2.35 8.06 -16.07
N PHE A 242 -1.13 8.56 -16.20
CA PHE A 242 -0.48 9.34 -15.15
C PHE A 242 0.27 10.55 -15.74
N SER A 243 0.35 11.62 -14.96
CA SER A 243 1.08 12.83 -15.36
C SER A 243 2.59 12.64 -15.24
N ILE A 244 3.34 13.16 -16.21
CA ILE A 244 4.81 13.13 -16.19
C ILE A 244 5.31 14.54 -15.85
N PRO A 245 5.85 14.77 -14.64
CA PRO A 245 6.28 16.09 -14.21
C PRO A 245 7.27 16.74 -15.18
N THR A 246 7.07 18.03 -15.44
CA THR A 246 8.04 18.82 -16.21
C THR A 246 9.13 19.34 -15.27
N LYS A 247 10.23 18.59 -15.12
CA LYS A 247 11.46 19.08 -14.47
C LYS A 247 12.58 19.22 -15.50
N LYS A 248 13.04 20.44 -15.78
CA LYS A 248 14.15 20.69 -16.73
C LYS A 248 15.41 19.91 -16.31
N GLY A 249 15.88 18.99 -17.16
CA GLY A 249 17.17 18.30 -17.00
C GLY A 249 17.30 17.37 -15.78
N LEU A 250 16.21 17.05 -15.09
CA LEU A 250 16.23 16.31 -13.83
C LEU A 250 15.56 14.94 -13.96
N ALA A 251 16.13 13.95 -13.29
CA ALA A 251 15.59 12.61 -13.19
C ALA A 251 14.35 12.60 -12.25
N ILE A 252 13.32 11.86 -12.65
CA ILE A 252 11.97 11.82 -12.06
C ILE A 252 11.77 10.46 -11.37
N SER A 253 11.37 10.43 -10.10
CA SER A 253 11.04 9.18 -9.39
C SER A 253 9.56 8.82 -9.44
N ILE A 254 9.19 7.61 -8.96
CA ILE A 254 7.77 7.23 -8.78
C ILE A 254 7.05 8.27 -7.92
N ARG A 255 7.65 8.66 -6.78
CA ARG A 255 7.10 9.70 -5.91
C ARG A 255 6.85 11.02 -6.64
N ASP A 256 7.76 11.42 -7.54
CA ASP A 256 7.56 12.64 -8.32
C ASP A 256 6.36 12.51 -9.27
N VAL A 257 6.14 11.33 -9.87
CA VAL A 257 4.99 11.05 -10.75
C VAL A 257 3.69 11.10 -9.95
N VAL A 258 3.60 10.34 -8.85
CA VAL A 258 2.40 10.26 -8.00
C VAL A 258 2.00 11.64 -7.45
N ASN A 259 2.97 12.45 -7.03
CA ASN A 259 2.70 13.80 -6.54
C ASN A 259 2.16 14.78 -7.60
N SER A 260 2.20 14.41 -8.88
CA SER A 260 1.77 15.27 -10.00
C SER A 260 0.56 14.77 -10.77
N MET A 261 0.10 13.55 -10.46
CA MET A 261 -0.95 12.89 -11.22
C MET A 261 -2.32 13.07 -10.55
N ASP A 262 -3.37 12.98 -11.37
CA ASP A 262 -4.71 12.77 -10.84
C ASP A 262 -4.85 11.30 -10.43
N LYS A 263 -5.12 11.06 -9.14
CA LYS A 263 -5.21 9.72 -8.56
C LYS A 263 -6.43 8.95 -9.06
N THR A 264 -7.52 9.67 -9.33
CA THR A 264 -8.79 9.10 -9.77
C THR A 264 -8.68 8.65 -11.22
N ASP A 265 -8.17 9.51 -12.11
CA ASP A 265 -7.93 9.16 -13.52
C ASP A 265 -6.95 8.00 -13.65
N PHE A 266 -5.89 8.01 -12.82
CA PHE A 266 -4.96 6.89 -12.75
C PHE A 266 -5.67 5.59 -12.38
N MET A 267 -6.52 5.60 -11.34
CA MET A 267 -7.26 4.40 -10.92
C MET A 267 -8.24 3.91 -11.99
N TYR A 268 -8.98 4.81 -12.64
CA TYR A 268 -9.85 4.45 -13.76
C TYR A 268 -9.06 3.81 -14.91
N SER A 269 -7.90 4.36 -15.25
CA SER A 269 -7.08 3.81 -16.33
C SER A 269 -6.64 2.37 -16.03
N ILE A 270 -6.38 2.03 -14.77
CA ILE A 270 -6.02 0.66 -14.37
C ILE A 270 -7.19 -0.29 -14.59
N ILE A 271 -8.37 0.10 -14.13
CA ILE A 271 -9.57 -0.75 -14.18
C ILE A 271 -10.04 -0.94 -15.62
N MET A 272 -10.08 0.14 -16.40
CA MET A 272 -10.54 0.09 -17.80
C MET A 272 -9.60 -0.73 -18.69
N ASN A 273 -8.32 -0.83 -18.34
CA ASN A 273 -7.35 -1.68 -19.04
C ASN A 273 -7.24 -3.10 -18.43
N GLY A 274 -8.01 -3.44 -17.39
CA GLY A 274 -7.99 -4.76 -16.74
C GLY A 274 -6.64 -5.13 -16.11
N LYS A 275 -5.88 -4.12 -15.67
CA LYS A 275 -4.48 -4.26 -15.20
C LYS A 275 -4.35 -4.56 -13.71
N GLU A 276 -5.44 -4.59 -12.96
CA GLU A 276 -5.46 -4.61 -11.49
C GLU A 276 -4.63 -5.77 -10.92
N ALA A 277 -4.86 -6.99 -11.40
CA ALA A 277 -4.14 -8.17 -10.91
C ALA A 277 -2.67 -8.21 -11.35
N GLU A 278 -2.34 -7.61 -12.50
CA GLU A 278 -0.96 -7.54 -13.00
C GLU A 278 -0.12 -6.65 -12.09
N ILE A 279 -0.63 -5.48 -11.73
CA ILE A 279 0.09 -4.46 -10.95
C ILE A 279 -0.26 -4.47 -9.45
N LEU A 280 -0.74 -5.62 -8.97
CA LEU A 280 -1.17 -5.82 -7.58
C LEU A 280 -0.03 -5.61 -6.56
N PRO A 281 -0.13 -4.60 -5.66
CA PRO A 281 0.80 -4.44 -4.55
C PRO A 281 0.80 -5.63 -3.61
N ASN A 282 1.96 -5.93 -3.01
CA ASN A 282 2.12 -7.15 -2.22
C ASN A 282 1.30 -7.08 -0.93
N TYR A 283 1.28 -5.93 -0.23
CA TYR A 283 0.48 -5.78 1.00
C TYR A 283 -1.02 -6.01 0.77
N ILE A 284 -1.56 -5.60 -0.40
CA ILE A 284 -2.95 -5.86 -0.79
C ILE A 284 -3.15 -7.34 -1.09
N GLU A 285 -2.26 -7.92 -1.89
CA GLU A 285 -2.30 -9.34 -2.21
C GLU A 285 -2.30 -10.21 -0.95
N GLU A 286 -1.38 -9.93 -0.02
CA GLU A 286 -1.26 -10.61 1.26
C GLU A 286 -2.54 -10.48 2.09
N GLY A 287 -3.09 -9.27 2.21
CA GLY A 287 -4.31 -9.02 3.00
C GLY A 287 -5.55 -9.69 2.41
N LEU A 288 -5.73 -9.63 1.09
CA LEU A 288 -6.86 -10.28 0.43
C LEU A 288 -6.73 -11.81 0.47
N LEU A 289 -5.53 -12.37 0.30
CA LEU A 289 -5.31 -13.81 0.45
C LEU A 289 -5.54 -14.27 1.89
N TRP A 290 -5.04 -13.51 2.88
CA TRP A 290 -5.28 -13.78 4.29
C TRP A 290 -6.79 -13.82 4.60
N LEU A 291 -7.53 -12.80 4.16
CA LEU A 291 -8.97 -12.73 4.40
C LEU A 291 -9.71 -13.87 3.69
N ASN A 292 -9.36 -14.13 2.43
CA ASN A 292 -9.93 -15.21 1.61
C ASN A 292 -9.76 -16.59 2.25
N ASN A 293 -8.62 -16.85 2.89
CA ASN A 293 -8.33 -18.13 3.54
C ASN A 293 -8.97 -18.22 4.94
N LYS A 294 -9.04 -17.10 5.65
CA LYS A 294 -9.64 -17.02 6.99
C LYS A 294 -11.14 -17.33 6.94
N ILE A 295 -11.88 -16.79 5.98
CA ILE A 295 -13.34 -17.02 5.87
C ILE A 295 -13.68 -18.48 5.54
N THR A 296 -12.83 -19.19 4.78
CA THR A 296 -13.00 -20.63 4.53
C THR A 296 -12.85 -21.46 5.80
N SER A 297 -12.01 -21.01 6.73
CA SER A 297 -11.73 -21.73 7.98
C SER A 297 -12.84 -21.58 9.04
N THR A 298 -13.80 -20.69 8.80
CA THR A 298 -14.90 -20.36 9.72
C THR A 298 -16.25 -21.00 9.38
N LYS A 299 -16.34 -21.84 8.34
CA LYS A 299 -17.51 -22.68 8.03
C LYS A 299 -17.22 -24.13 8.36
#